data_AF-A0A2A6M8E6-F1
#
_entry.id   AF-A0A2A6M8E6-F1
#
_cell.length_a   1.000
_cell.length_b   1.000
_cell.length_c   1.000
_cell.angle_alpha   90.00
_cell.angle_beta   90.00
_cell.angle_gamma   90.00
#
_symmetry.space_group_name_H-M   'P 1'
#
loop_
_entity.id
_entity.type
_entity.pdbx_description
1 polymer ?
#
loop_
_entity_poly.entity_id
_entity_poly.type
_entity_poly.pdbx_seq_one_letter_code
_entity_poly.pdbx_strand_id
1 'polypeptide(L)' 'MSQQRRRPRAIAIARADESRAQGELIAFAATLALFAIVALAIFSSL' A
#
# COMPACT_ATOMS: atom_id res chain seq x y z
N MET A 1 -31.59 6.61 -28.19
CA MET A 1 -30.58 5.81 -27.47
C MET A 1 -29.32 6.65 -27.29
N SER A 2 -29.25 7.46 -26.24
CA SER A 2 -28.04 8.22 -25.90
C SER A 2 -27.16 7.36 -25.01
N GLN A 3 -26.06 6.83 -25.56
CA GLN A 3 -25.03 6.20 -24.74
C GLN A 3 -24.45 7.25 -23.79
N GLN A 4 -24.89 7.20 -22.54
CA GLN A 4 -24.34 7.95 -21.44
C GLN A 4 -22.89 7.49 -21.22
N ARG A 5 -21.93 8.15 -21.87
CA ARG A 5 -20.48 8.04 -21.62
C ARG A 5 -20.18 8.50 -20.19
N ARG A 6 -20.53 7.69 -19.19
CA ARG A 6 -20.30 7.97 -17.77
C ARG A 6 -18.86 7.58 -17.39
N ARG A 7 -17.96 8.54 -17.58
CA ARG A 7 -16.81 8.89 -16.71
C ARG A 7 -15.63 7.89 -16.61
N PRO A 8 -14.59 8.05 -17.47
CA PRO A 8 -13.26 7.50 -17.24
C PRO A 8 -12.62 7.89 -15.87
N ARG A 9 -13.08 8.97 -15.23
CA ARG A 9 -12.58 9.41 -13.91
C ARG A 9 -12.92 8.46 -12.75
N ALA A 10 -14.05 7.76 -12.81
CA ALA A 10 -14.44 6.84 -11.73
C ALA A 10 -13.48 5.62 -11.66
N ILE A 11 -13.06 5.12 -12.82
CA ILE A 11 -12.07 4.05 -12.94
C ILE A 11 -10.69 4.53 -12.47
N ALA A 12 -10.31 5.77 -12.80
CA ALA A 12 -9.04 6.34 -12.35
C ALA A 12 -8.97 6.50 -10.81
N ILE A 13 -10.07 6.91 -10.17
CA ILE A 13 -10.15 7.01 -8.70
C ILE A 13 -10.08 5.62 -8.06
N ALA A 14 -10.82 4.64 -8.57
CA ALA A 14 -10.77 3.27 -8.05
C ALA A 14 -9.36 2.67 -8.11
N ARG A 15 -8.62 2.88 -9.21
CA ARG A 15 -7.22 2.43 -9.32
C ARG A 15 -6.28 3.19 -8.38
N ALA A 16 -6.53 4.47 -8.13
CA ALA A 16 -5.72 5.26 -7.20
C ALA A 16 -5.92 4.80 -5.76
N ASP A 17 -7.15 4.48 -5.36
CA ASP A 17 -7.46 3.89 -4.04
C ASP A 17 -6.78 2.53 -3.87
N GLU A 18 -6.86 1.66 -4.87
CA GLU A 18 -6.22 0.34 -4.81
C GLU A 18 -4.69 0.44 -4.76
N SER A 19 -4.10 1.37 -5.53
CA SER A 19 -2.66 1.66 -5.46
C SER A 19 -2.26 2.22 -4.09
N ARG A 20 -3.12 3.02 -3.46
CA ARG A 20 -2.89 3.60 -2.14
C ARG A 20 -2.97 2.54 -1.04
N ALA A 21 -3.99 1.68 -1.08
CA ALA A 21 -4.13 0.54 -0.18
C ALA A 21 -2.96 -0.44 -0.30
N GLN A 22 -2.48 -0.70 -1.52
CA GLN A 22 -1.28 -1.51 -1.73
C GLN A 22 -0.02 -0.83 -1.16
N GLY A 23 0.13 0.48 -1.35
CA GLY A 23 1.22 1.25 -0.77
C GLY A 23 1.23 1.22 0.77
N GLU A 24 0.06 1.30 1.40
CA GLU A 24 -0.09 1.22 2.86
C GLU A 24 0.31 -0.16 3.40
N LEU A 25 -0.08 -1.25 2.73
CA LEU A 25 0.34 -2.60 3.10
C LEU A 25 1.85 -2.80 2.95
N ILE A 26 2.46 -2.27 1.88
CA ILE A 26 3.90 -2.34 1.67
C ILE A 26 4.65 -1.55 2.76
N ALA A 27 4.19 -0.34 3.07
CA ALA A 27 4.80 0.49 4.11
C ALA A 27 4.69 -0.16 5.49
N PHE A 28 3.54 -0.75 5.80
CA PHE A 28 3.32 -1.50 7.04
C PHE A 28 4.27 -2.71 7.14
N ALA A 29 4.36 -3.52 6.08
CA ALA A 29 5.26 -4.67 6.03
C ALA A 29 6.74 -4.25 6.16
N ALA A 30 7.16 -3.17 5.49
CA ALA A 30 8.51 -2.65 5.59
C ALA A 30 8.85 -2.18 7.02
N THR A 31 7.91 -1.54 7.70
CA THR A 31 8.09 -1.10 9.09
C THR A 31 8.24 -2.29 10.04
N LEU A 32 7.40 -3.32 9.88
CA LEU A 32 7.52 -4.56 10.66
C LEU A 32 8.86 -5.27 10.41
N ALA A 33 9.28 -5.36 9.15
CA ALA A 33 10.56 -5.97 8.80
C ALA A 33 11.74 -5.21 9.43
N LEU A 34 11.74 -3.87 9.35
CA LEU A 34 12.77 -3.04 9.98
C LEU A 34 12.82 -3.26 11.50
N PHE A 35 11.65 -3.28 12.16
CA PHE A 35 11.57 -3.52 13.59
C PHE A 35 12.12 -4.89 13.97
N ALA A 36 11.77 -5.94 13.22
CA ALA A 36 12.26 -7.30 13.47
C ALA A 36 13.79 -7.40 13.30
N ILE A 37 14.34 -6.76 12.26
CA ILE A 37 15.80 -6.73 12.02
C ILE A 37 16.52 -6.03 13.17
N VAL A 38 16.02 -4.86 13.61
CA VAL A 38 16.61 -4.12 14.72
C VAL A 38 16.53 -4.92 16.01
N ALA A 39 15.38 -5.53 16.32
CA ALA A 39 15.23 -6.37 17.50
C ALA A 39 16.23 -7.53 17.48
N LEU A 40 16.33 -8.26 16.35
CA LEU A 40 17.27 -9.36 16.19
C LEU A 40 18.72 -8.90 16.38
N ALA A 41 19.09 -7.76 15.79
CA ALA A 41 20.42 -7.20 15.93
C ALA A 41 20.75 -6.90 17.41
N ILE A 42 19.83 -6.26 18.13
CA ILE A 42 19.98 -5.95 19.57
C ILE A 42 20.15 -7.24 20.37
N PHE A 43 19.26 -8.22 20.20
CA PHE A 43 19.33 -9.50 20.93
C PHE A 43 20.58 -10.31 20.59
N SER A 44 21.08 -10.24 19.36
CA SER A 44 22.32 -10.93 18.96
C SER A 44 23.59 -10.24 19.45
N SER A 45 23.50 -8.98 19.87
CA SER A 45 24.63 -8.18 20.38
C SER A 45 24.80 -8.23 21.90
N LEU A 46 23.84 -8.84 22.60
CA LEU A 46 23.84 -9.12 24.04
C LEU A 46 24.44 -10.50 24.32
#